data_AF-A0A2G0W9R2-F1
#
_entry.id   AF-A0A2G0W9R2-F1
#
_cell.length_a   1.000
_cell.length_b   1.000
_cell.length_c   1.000
_cell.angle_alpha   90.00
_cell.angle_beta   90.00
_cell.angle_gamma   90.00
#
_symmetry.space_group_name_H-M   'P 1'
#
loop_
_entity.id
_entity.type
_entity.pdbx_description
1 polymer ?
#
loop_
_entity_poly.entity_id
_entity_poly.type
_entity_poly.pdbx_seq_one_letter_code
_entity_poly.pdbx_strand_id
1 'polypeptide(L)'
;MAADAPSNFIGNWRVAGVAVSANGVQALGDNDPSLMGKRLTFTPQRLAWDQPTATNDACAEPTLDRLQAMPPAELQPQLRQLGMRHPVAYMLRCGSGTWGPGDQMTVYLGAAGAVAMPWYDGGVLKLVKLPPPKD
;
A
#
# COMPACT_ATOMS: atom_id res chain seq x y z
N MET A 1 2.40 -15.67 -17.40
CA MET A 1 3.19 -15.99 -16.19
C MET A 1 3.10 -14.77 -15.29
N ALA A 2 2.46 -14.88 -14.13
CA ALA A 2 2.52 -13.81 -13.13
C ALA A 2 3.98 -13.73 -12.64
N ALA A 3 4.56 -12.53 -12.63
CA ALA A 3 5.88 -12.36 -12.05
C ALA A 3 5.74 -12.34 -10.53
N ASP A 4 6.69 -12.96 -9.83
CA ASP A 4 6.84 -12.79 -8.39
C ASP A 4 6.87 -11.29 -8.03
N ALA A 5 6.37 -10.95 -6.85
CA ALA A 5 6.45 -9.58 -6.36
C ALA A 5 7.90 -9.07 -6.45
N PRO A 6 8.17 -7.90 -7.09
CA PRO A 6 9.52 -7.36 -7.19
C PRO A 6 10.14 -7.25 -5.80
N SER A 7 11.43 -7.60 -5.67
CA SER A 7 12.19 -7.58 -4.39
C SER A 7 12.08 -6.25 -3.64
N ASN A 8 11.82 -5.16 -4.37
CA ASN A 8 11.54 -3.83 -3.88
C ASN A 8 10.42 -3.81 -2.81
N PHE A 9 9.35 -4.58 -3.04
CA PHE A 9 8.17 -4.65 -2.18
C PHE A 9 8.35 -5.61 -0.99
N ILE A 10 9.21 -6.63 -1.12
CA ILE A 10 9.41 -7.63 -0.09
C ILE A 10 10.11 -7.02 1.14
N GLY A 11 9.52 -7.15 2.32
CA GLY A 11 10.09 -6.71 3.59
C GLY A 11 9.04 -6.31 4.63
N ASN A 12 9.52 -5.73 5.71
CA ASN A 12 8.68 -5.15 6.76
C ASN A 12 8.48 -3.67 6.49
N TRP A 13 7.27 -3.17 6.70
CA TRP A 13 6.88 -1.82 6.37
C TRP A 13 6.16 -1.16 7.53
N ARG A 14 6.20 0.17 7.55
CA ARG A 14 5.42 0.98 8.50
C ARG A 14 4.66 2.06 7.76
N VAL A 15 3.42 2.30 8.17
CA VAL A 15 2.63 3.46 7.75
C VAL A 15 3.31 4.74 8.26
N ALA A 16 3.77 5.57 7.33
CA ALA A 16 4.45 6.83 7.58
C ALA A 16 3.64 8.04 7.08
N GLY A 17 2.47 7.81 6.49
CA GLY A 17 1.53 8.85 6.15
C GLY A 17 0.19 8.27 5.69
N VAL A 18 -0.87 9.03 5.88
CA VAL A 18 -2.19 8.76 5.30
C VAL A 18 -2.67 10.04 4.64
N ALA A 19 -3.13 9.96 3.40
CA ALA A 19 -3.81 11.07 2.73
C ALA A 19 -5.21 10.60 2.33
N VAL A 20 -6.22 11.39 2.65
CA VAL A 20 -7.63 11.07 2.36
C VAL A 20 -8.13 11.97 1.24
N SER A 21 -8.96 11.42 0.35
CA SER A 21 -9.56 12.23 -0.71
C SER A 21 -10.46 13.32 -0.11
N ALA A 22 -10.52 14.50 -0.75
CA ALA A 22 -11.38 15.59 -0.28
C ALA A 22 -12.88 15.24 -0.28
N ASN A 23 -13.26 14.18 -1.00
CA ASN A 23 -14.61 13.64 -1.10
C ASN A 23 -14.80 12.38 -0.23
N GLY A 24 -13.82 12.05 0.62
CA GLY A 24 -13.83 10.85 1.45
C GLY A 24 -14.92 10.88 2.51
N VAL A 25 -15.37 9.69 2.90
CA VAL A 25 -16.27 9.51 4.04
C VAL A 25 -15.49 9.89 5.31
N GLN A 26 -16.14 10.58 6.27
CA GLN A 26 -15.54 11.14 7.51
C GLN A 26 -14.87 10.13 8.47
N ALA A 27 -14.67 8.87 8.07
CA ALA A 27 -14.11 7.83 8.93
C ALA A 27 -12.58 7.89 9.06
N LEU A 28 -11.87 8.44 8.05
CA LEU A 28 -10.42 8.62 8.09
C LEU A 28 -10.03 10.09 7.96
N GLY A 29 -9.02 10.49 8.75
CA GLY A 29 -8.33 11.77 8.60
C GLY A 29 -6.97 11.64 7.91
N ASP A 30 -6.43 12.75 7.46
CA ASP A 30 -5.02 12.82 7.07
C ASP A 30 -4.13 12.44 8.25
N ASN A 31 -3.16 11.55 7.99
CA ASN A 31 -2.30 10.93 8.99
C ASN A 31 -3.09 10.35 10.18
N ASP A 32 -4.20 9.68 9.88
CA ASP A 32 -5.09 9.10 10.89
C ASP A 32 -4.31 8.33 11.98
N PRO A 33 -4.43 8.71 13.27
CA PRO A 33 -3.70 8.06 14.36
C PRO A 33 -4.00 6.56 14.47
N SER A 34 -5.17 6.10 14.01
CA SER A 34 -5.52 4.69 14.01
C SER A 34 -4.71 3.89 13.00
N LEU A 35 -4.04 4.51 12.03
CA LEU A 35 -3.23 3.85 11.00
C LEU A 35 -1.75 4.17 11.12
N MET A 36 -1.40 5.38 11.54
CA MET A 36 -0.02 5.83 11.62
C MET A 36 0.83 4.92 12.51
N GLY A 37 2.00 4.52 12.00
CA GLY A 37 2.92 3.65 12.72
C GLY A 37 2.56 2.16 12.71
N LYS A 38 1.39 1.76 12.19
CA LYS A 38 1.07 0.34 11.98
C LYS A 38 2.05 -0.30 11.01
N ARG A 39 2.28 -1.59 11.21
CA ARG A 39 3.26 -2.36 10.46
C ARG A 39 2.61 -3.49 9.69
N LEU A 40 3.16 -3.75 8.51
CA LEU A 40 2.78 -4.85 7.67
C LEU A 40 4.02 -5.56 7.16
N THR A 41 3.86 -6.83 6.87
CA THR A 41 4.87 -7.68 6.26
C THR A 41 4.41 -8.03 4.85
N PHE A 42 5.33 -7.87 3.90
CA PHE A 42 5.15 -8.30 2.52
C PHE A 42 6.24 -9.34 2.22
N THR A 43 5.85 -10.59 2.03
CA THR A 43 6.67 -11.68 1.52
C THR A 43 6.12 -12.21 0.19
N PRO A 44 6.86 -13.07 -0.55
CA PRO A 44 6.29 -13.73 -1.72
C PRO A 44 5.05 -14.58 -1.41
N GLN A 45 4.85 -14.99 -0.16
CA GLN A 45 3.72 -15.81 0.28
C GLN A 45 2.58 -14.99 0.87
N ARG A 46 2.84 -13.79 1.40
CA ARG A 46 1.83 -13.05 2.16
C ARG A 46 2.09 -11.54 2.21
N LEU A 47 1.04 -10.77 1.99
CA LEU A 47 0.94 -9.38 2.43
C LEU A 47 -0.14 -9.27 3.51
N ALA A 48 0.24 -8.87 4.73
CA ALA A 48 -0.68 -8.74 5.85
C ALA A 48 -0.16 -7.77 6.92
N TRP A 49 -1.06 -7.26 7.77
CA TRP A 49 -0.70 -6.52 8.98
C TRP A 49 0.01 -7.41 10.03
N ASP A 50 0.96 -6.85 10.79
CA ASP A 50 1.82 -7.61 11.73
C ASP A 50 1.20 -7.89 13.11
N GLN A 51 0.18 -7.13 13.49
CA GLN A 51 -0.51 -7.19 14.79
C GLN A 51 -2.00 -7.38 14.53
N PRO A 52 -2.77 -7.92 15.48
CA PRO A 52 -4.20 -8.12 15.26
C PRO A 52 -4.85 -6.80 14.86
N THR A 53 -5.32 -6.73 13.62
CA THR A 53 -6.08 -5.61 13.09
C THR A 53 -7.56 -5.92 13.17
N ALA A 54 -8.38 -4.88 13.29
CA ALA A 54 -9.83 -5.03 13.18
C ALA A 54 -10.27 -5.52 11.79
N THR A 55 -9.39 -5.44 10.79
CA THR A 55 -9.62 -5.92 9.44
C THR A 55 -8.95 -7.27 9.21
N ASN A 56 -9.60 -8.10 8.39
CA ASN A 56 -9.10 -9.42 7.98
C ASN A 56 -8.27 -9.36 6.69
N ASP A 57 -7.78 -8.17 6.31
CA ASP A 57 -7.00 -7.97 5.09
C ASP A 57 -5.71 -8.78 5.13
N ALA A 58 -5.65 -9.79 4.28
CA ALA A 58 -4.50 -10.62 4.06
C ALA A 58 -4.54 -11.11 2.61
N CYS A 59 -3.47 -10.84 1.89
CA CYS A 59 -3.27 -11.27 0.52
C CYS A 59 -2.29 -12.44 0.53
N ALA A 60 -2.77 -13.64 0.23
CA ALA A 60 -1.92 -14.79 0.05
C ALA A 60 -1.35 -14.80 -1.37
N GLU A 61 -0.09 -15.21 -1.50
CA GLU A 61 0.63 -15.32 -2.79
C GLU A 61 0.51 -14.04 -3.64
N PRO A 62 0.90 -12.87 -3.08
CA PRO A 62 0.78 -11.60 -3.80
C PRO A 62 1.66 -11.57 -5.05
N THR A 63 1.07 -11.17 -6.17
CA THR A 63 1.76 -10.91 -7.43
C THR A 63 1.64 -9.44 -7.82
N LEU A 64 2.67 -8.90 -8.48
CA LEU A 64 2.73 -7.49 -8.86
C LEU A 64 3.12 -7.34 -10.31
N ASP A 65 2.18 -6.87 -11.13
CA ASP A 65 2.42 -6.60 -12.55
C ASP A 65 2.63 -5.11 -12.77
N ARG A 66 3.78 -4.74 -13.34
CA ARG A 66 4.06 -3.34 -13.65
C ARG A 66 3.08 -2.83 -14.69
N LEU A 67 2.46 -1.67 -14.41
CA LEU A 67 1.58 -0.98 -15.33
C LEU A 67 2.33 0.16 -16.03
N GLN A 68 1.96 0.45 -17.28
CA GLN A 68 2.45 1.63 -18.01
C GLN A 68 1.56 2.87 -17.77
N ALA A 69 0.45 2.71 -17.05
CA ALA A 69 -0.49 3.78 -16.76
C ALA A 69 0.04 4.73 -15.68
N MET A 70 -0.27 6.02 -15.83
CA MET A 70 -0.11 7.00 -14.76
C MET A 70 -1.21 6.82 -13.71
N PRO A 71 -0.99 7.27 -12.45
CA PRO A 71 -2.06 7.34 -11.47
C PRO A 71 -3.24 8.17 -11.99
N PRO A 72 -4.47 7.73 -11.74
CA PRO A 72 -5.67 8.44 -12.21
C PRO A 72 -5.77 9.81 -11.54
N ALA A 73 -6.39 10.78 -12.22
CA ALA A 73 -6.32 12.19 -11.86
C ALA A 73 -6.83 12.49 -10.45
N GLU A 74 -7.86 11.77 -10.01
CA GLU A 74 -8.46 11.85 -8.69
C GLU A 74 -7.52 11.43 -7.55
N LEU A 75 -6.57 10.54 -7.82
CA LEU A 75 -5.62 10.02 -6.83
C LEU A 75 -4.36 10.90 -6.72
N GLN A 76 -4.04 11.65 -7.77
CA GLN A 76 -2.82 12.45 -7.83
C GLN A 76 -2.65 13.47 -6.69
N PRO A 77 -3.70 14.17 -6.19
CA PRO A 77 -3.57 15.06 -5.05
C PRO A 77 -3.05 14.37 -3.79
N GLN A 78 -3.60 13.20 -3.46
CA GLN A 78 -3.18 12.40 -2.29
C GLN A 78 -1.74 11.91 -2.46
N LEU A 79 -1.38 11.40 -3.64
CA LEU A 79 -0.01 10.99 -3.93
C LEU A 79 0.98 12.16 -3.79
N ARG A 80 0.63 13.35 -4.30
CA ARG A 80 1.46 14.56 -4.13
C ARG A 80 1.62 14.96 -2.67
N GLN A 81 0.55 14.92 -1.88
CA GLN A 81 0.57 15.20 -0.44
C GLN A 81 1.49 14.25 0.31
N LEU A 82 1.50 12.96 -0.06
CA LEU A 82 2.40 11.95 0.49
C LEU A 82 3.85 12.07 -0.04
N GLY A 83 4.13 13.02 -0.94
CA GLY A 83 5.44 13.20 -1.56
C GLY A 83 5.77 12.15 -2.64
N MET A 84 4.78 11.40 -3.12
CA MET A 84 4.91 10.37 -4.15
C MET A 84 4.81 11.02 -5.54
N ARG A 85 5.85 11.75 -5.94
CA ARG A 85 5.92 12.38 -7.27
C ARG A 85 6.34 11.34 -8.32
N HIS A 86 5.56 11.21 -9.40
CA HIS A 86 5.80 10.29 -10.53
C HIS A 86 6.03 8.82 -10.13
N PRO A 87 5.17 8.19 -9.31
CA PRO A 87 5.39 6.82 -8.90
C PRO A 87 5.12 5.85 -10.05
N VAL A 88 5.77 4.69 -10.01
CA VAL A 88 5.51 3.59 -10.94
C VAL A 88 4.34 2.77 -10.42
N ALA A 89 3.33 2.56 -11.24
CA ALA A 89 2.15 1.78 -10.90
C ALA A 89 2.39 0.26 -11.07
N TYR A 90 1.84 -0.51 -10.14
CA TYR A 90 1.81 -1.97 -10.18
C TYR A 90 0.41 -2.46 -9.82
N MET A 91 -0.11 -3.44 -10.55
CA MET A 91 -1.32 -4.15 -10.18
C MET A 91 -0.97 -5.23 -9.15
N LEU A 92 -1.50 -5.12 -7.94
CA LEU A 92 -1.44 -6.15 -6.91
C LEU A 92 -2.61 -7.13 -7.12
N ARG A 93 -2.30 -8.42 -7.16
CA ARG A 93 -3.28 -9.51 -7.19
C ARG A 93 -2.96 -10.54 -6.11
N CYS A 94 -3.98 -10.99 -5.41
CA CYS A 94 -3.88 -12.04 -4.41
C CYS A 94 -4.25 -13.38 -5.03
N GLY A 95 -3.48 -14.44 -4.75
CA GLY A 95 -3.88 -15.81 -5.07
C GLY A 95 -5.11 -16.23 -4.27
N SER A 96 -5.20 -15.80 -3.02
CA SER A 96 -6.42 -15.84 -2.22
C SER A 96 -6.45 -14.73 -1.15
N GLY A 97 -7.64 -14.47 -0.60
CA GLY A 97 -7.88 -13.33 0.29
C GLY A 97 -7.89 -12.01 -0.46
N THR A 98 -7.90 -10.90 0.28
CA THR A 98 -7.97 -9.56 -0.27
C THR A 98 -7.07 -8.62 0.53
N TRP A 99 -6.68 -7.52 -0.11
CA TRP A 99 -6.00 -6.43 0.57
C TRP A 99 -6.67 -5.11 0.21
N GLY A 100 -7.29 -4.49 1.21
CA GLY A 100 -8.01 -3.25 1.02
C GLY A 100 -9.35 -3.45 0.29
N PRO A 101 -9.91 -2.39 -0.31
CA PRO A 101 -11.31 -2.36 -0.74
C PRO A 101 -11.64 -3.17 -2.01
N GLY A 102 -10.70 -3.90 -2.62
CA GLY A 102 -10.98 -4.63 -3.86
C GLY A 102 -10.04 -5.80 -4.14
N ASP A 103 -10.47 -6.65 -5.06
CA ASP A 103 -9.76 -7.88 -5.46
C ASP A 103 -8.53 -7.61 -6.33
N GLN A 104 -8.49 -6.44 -6.97
CA GLN A 104 -7.38 -5.94 -7.75
C GLN A 104 -7.12 -4.49 -7.36
N MET A 105 -5.89 -4.18 -6.98
CA MET A 105 -5.53 -2.85 -6.52
C MET A 105 -4.27 -2.37 -7.20
N THR A 106 -4.28 -1.12 -7.65
CA THR A 106 -3.04 -0.48 -8.12
C THR A 106 -2.27 0.10 -6.93
N VAL A 107 -1.05 -0.39 -6.71
CA VAL A 107 -0.08 0.18 -5.77
C VAL A 107 0.99 0.96 -6.51
N TYR A 108 1.66 1.86 -5.81
CA TYR A 108 2.54 2.85 -6.41
C TYR A 108 3.91 2.82 -5.73
N LEU A 109 4.96 2.53 -6.49
CA LEU A 109 6.34 2.58 -6.03
C LEU A 109 6.92 3.96 -6.32
N GLY A 110 7.26 4.69 -5.28
CA GLY A 110 7.88 6.02 -5.36
C GLY A 110 9.39 5.98 -5.39
N ALA A 111 9.99 7.15 -5.61
CA ALA A 111 11.42 7.35 -5.40
C ALA A 111 11.81 7.02 -3.95
N ALA A 112 13.07 6.62 -3.73
CA ALA A 112 13.61 6.15 -2.44
C ALA A 112 12.90 4.92 -1.84
N GLY A 113 12.10 4.19 -2.64
CA GLY A 113 11.51 2.90 -2.24
C GLY A 113 10.29 3.00 -1.34
N ALA A 114 9.70 4.19 -1.17
CA ALA A 114 8.41 4.32 -0.51
C ALA A 114 7.29 3.70 -1.38
N VAL A 115 6.27 3.15 -0.74
CA VAL A 115 5.12 2.56 -1.43
C VAL A 115 3.86 3.31 -1.03
N ALA A 116 3.00 3.63 -1.99
CA ALA A 116 1.66 4.11 -1.72
C ALA A 116 0.63 3.04 -2.09
N MET A 117 -0.30 2.76 -1.17
CA MET A 117 -1.36 1.78 -1.35
C MET A 117 -2.71 2.46 -1.09
N PRO A 118 -3.65 2.44 -2.04
CA PRO A 118 -5.04 2.76 -1.76
C PRO A 118 -5.59 1.93 -0.59
N TRP A 119 -6.53 2.51 0.15
CA TRP A 119 -7.14 1.92 1.32
C TRP A 119 -8.63 2.28 1.37
N TYR A 120 -9.34 1.73 2.34
CA TYR A 120 -10.74 2.03 2.58
C TYR A 120 -11.02 3.52 2.75
N ASP A 121 -12.28 3.91 2.55
CA ASP A 121 -12.79 5.28 2.72
C ASP A 121 -12.06 6.35 1.90
N GLY A 122 -11.49 5.93 0.76
CA GLY A 122 -10.72 6.81 -0.11
C GLY A 122 -9.38 7.24 0.48
N GLY A 123 -8.86 6.51 1.48
CA GLY A 123 -7.54 6.71 2.03
C GLY A 123 -6.43 6.19 1.12
N VAL A 124 -5.23 6.75 1.24
CA VAL A 124 -4.01 6.23 0.64
C VAL A 124 -2.94 6.17 1.72
N LEU A 125 -2.37 4.99 1.94
CA LEU A 125 -1.29 4.78 2.89
C LEU A 125 0.05 5.03 2.20
N LYS A 126 0.94 5.79 2.83
CA LYS A 126 2.37 5.79 2.51
C LYS A 126 3.09 4.85 3.45
N LEU A 127 3.81 3.90 2.88
CA LEU A 127 4.62 2.92 3.56
C LEU A 127 6.10 3.20 3.34
N VAL A 128 6.88 3.11 4.41
CA VAL A 128 8.34 3.13 4.37
C VAL A 128 8.89 1.81 4.88
N LYS A 129 9.94 1.33 4.22
CA LYS A 129 10.58 0.06 4.56
C LYS A 129 11.26 0.19 5.92
N LEU A 130 11.00 -0.76 6.81
CA LEU A 130 11.72 -0.88 8.06
C LEU A 130 13.08 -1.54 7.80
N PRO A 131 14.13 -1.15 8.53
CA PRO A 131 15.37 -1.91 8.50
C PRO A 131 15.12 -3.35 8.96
N PRO A 132 15.91 -4.33 8.49
CA PRO A 132 15.87 -5.66 9.05
C PRO A 132 16.12 -5.60 10.58
N PRO A 133 15.54 -6.53 11.36
CA PRO A 133 15.84 -6.63 12.77
C PRO A 133 17.36 -6.65 12.97
N LYS A 134 17.85 -5.90 13.96
CA LYS A 134 19.21 -6.09 14.44
C LYS A 134 19.17 -7.28 15.39
N ASP A 135 19.94 -8.33 15.06
CA ASP A 135 20.18 -9.47 15.94
C ASP A 135 20.81 -9.04 17.27
#